data_AF-A0A3D2L6V8-F1
#
_entry.id   AF-A0A3D2L6V8-F1
#
_cell.length_a   1.000
_cell.length_b   1.000
_cell.length_c   1.000
_cell.angle_alpha   90.00
_cell.angle_beta   90.00
_cell.angle_gamma   90.00
#
_symmetry.space_group_name_H-M   'P 1'
#
loop_
_entity.id
_entity.type
_entity.pdbx_description
1 polymer ?
#
loop_
_entity_poly.entity_id
_entity_poly.type
_entity_poly.pdbx_seq_one_letter_code
_entity_poly.pdbx_strand_id
1 'polypeptide(L)' 'SDGKGTAIYAPVPEGQARALKRAYVQAGYGPEAVDLMEGHGTGTKAGDKAELDGLHLVFGEVKS' A
#
# COMPACT_ATOMS: atom_id res chain seq x y z
N SER A 1 -3.61 -10.26 -4.74
CA SER A 1 -4.94 -10.39 -5.36
C SER A 1 -5.72 -9.16 -4.99
N ASP A 2 -5.74 -8.19 -5.90
CA ASP A 2 -6.70 -7.10 -5.85
C ASP A 2 -8.07 -7.76 -5.91
N GLY A 3 -8.93 -7.52 -4.92
CA GLY A 3 -10.27 -8.10 -4.89
C GLY A 3 -11.11 -7.65 -6.10
N LYS A 4 -12.41 -7.97 -6.11
CA LYS A 4 -13.34 -7.60 -7.19
C LYS A 4 -13.40 -6.07 -7.40
N GLY A 5 -12.53 -5.55 -8.25
CA GLY A 5 -12.59 -4.22 -8.85
C GLY A 5 -13.13 -4.32 -10.28
N THR A 6 -13.82 -3.28 -10.75
CA THR A 6 -14.51 -3.21 -12.06
C THR A 6 -13.56 -3.26 -13.27
N ALA A 7 -12.25 -3.22 -13.04
CA ALA A 7 -11.23 -3.55 -14.03
C ALA A 7 -10.23 -4.48 -13.36
N ILE A 8 -10.10 -5.70 -13.90
CA ILE A 8 -9.18 -6.76 -13.40
C ILE A 8 -7.73 -6.25 -13.28
N TYR A 9 -7.37 -5.17 -13.98
CA TYR A 9 -6.03 -4.58 -14.04
C TYR A 9 -5.89 -3.19 -13.39
N ALA A 10 -6.98 -2.60 -12.85
CA ALA A 10 -6.85 -1.29 -12.23
C ALA A 10 -6.20 -1.43 -10.83
N PRO A 11 -5.18 -0.63 -10.50
CA PRO A 11 -4.56 -0.67 -9.19
C PRO A 11 -5.58 -0.25 -8.12
N VAL A 12 -5.71 -1.05 -7.06
CA VAL A 12 -6.70 -0.84 -5.99
C VAL A 12 -5.97 -0.50 -4.68
N PRO A 13 -6.09 0.72 -4.15
CA PRO A 13 -5.40 1.14 -2.92
C PRO A 13 -5.61 0.19 -1.74
N GLU A 14 -6.85 -0.29 -1.54
CA GLU A 14 -7.19 -1.20 -0.45
C GLU A 14 -6.55 -2.58 -0.65
N GLY A 15 -6.34 -3.00 -1.91
CA GLY A 15 -5.60 -4.21 -2.25
C GLY A 15 -4.15 -4.14 -1.79
N GLN A 16 -3.50 -3.00 -2.08
CA GLN A 16 -2.12 -2.73 -1.68
C GLN A 16 -1.98 -2.62 -0.16
N ALA A 17 -2.87 -1.86 0.50
CA ALA A 17 -2.88 -1.75 1.95
C ALA A 17 -3.06 -3.10 2.66
N ARG A 18 -3.94 -3.98 2.13
CA ARG A 18 -4.09 -5.35 2.65
C ARG A 18 -2.82 -6.19 2.46
N ALA A 19 -2.12 -6.02 1.34
CA ALA A 19 -0.86 -6.72 1.12
C ALA A 19 0.21 -6.28 2.13
N LEU A 20 0.38 -4.97 2.33
CA LEU A 20 1.31 -4.39 3.30
C LEU A 20 0.99 -4.84 4.74
N LYS A 21 -0.28 -4.76 5.17
CA LYS A 21 -0.70 -5.20 6.52
C LYS A 21 -0.37 -6.66 6.78
N ARG A 22 -0.55 -7.54 5.78
CA ARG A 22 -0.15 -8.96 5.90
C ARG A 22 1.36 -9.13 6.00
N ALA A 23 2.14 -8.33 5.26
CA ALA A 23 3.59 -8.37 5.32
C ALA A 23 4.10 -7.99 6.72
N TYR A 24 3.56 -6.92 7.32
CA TYR A 24 3.91 -6.53 8.69
C TYR A 24 3.54 -7.59 9.73
N VAL A 25 2.34 -8.20 9.62
CA VAL A 25 1.95 -9.31 10.49
C VAL A 25 2.94 -10.49 10.38
N GLN A 26 3.42 -10.80 9.18
CA GLN A 26 4.41 -11.87 8.98
C GLN A 26 5.80 -11.49 9.49
N ALA A 27 6.17 -10.21 9.37
CA ALA A 27 7.47 -9.71 9.78
C ALA A 27 7.60 -9.48 11.29
N GLY A 28 6.47 -9.32 12.00
CA GLY A 28 6.44 -9.15 13.45
C GLY A 28 6.78 -7.74 13.95
N TYR A 29 6.84 -6.76 13.07
CA TYR A 29 7.00 -5.34 13.40
C TYR A 29 5.95 -4.49 12.67
N GLY A 30 5.72 -3.27 13.16
CA GLY A 30 4.75 -2.34 12.58
C GLY A 30 5.38 -1.34 11.61
N PRO A 31 4.53 -0.57 10.89
CA PRO A 31 4.98 0.45 9.93
C PRO A 31 5.87 1.54 10.54
N GLU A 32 5.76 1.79 11.83
CA GLU A 32 6.59 2.74 12.59
C GLU A 32 8.09 2.37 12.63
N ALA A 33 8.44 1.13 12.31
CA ALA A 33 9.82 0.66 12.27
C ALA A 33 10.51 0.85 10.90
N VAL A 34 9.82 1.47 9.93
CA VAL A 34 10.31 1.63 8.55
C VAL A 34 10.57 3.10 8.24
N ASP A 35 11.85 3.44 8.00
CA ASP A 35 12.26 4.81 7.64
C ASP A 35 12.18 5.11 6.14
N LEU A 36 12.26 4.06 5.30
CA LEU A 36 12.30 4.19 3.86
C LEU A 36 11.46 3.10 3.20
N MET A 37 10.70 3.47 2.18
CA MET A 37 9.98 2.55 1.33
C MET A 37 10.36 2.78 -0.14
N GLU A 38 10.76 1.72 -0.81
CA GLU A 38 10.93 1.70 -2.25
C GLU A 38 9.55 1.47 -2.90
N GLY A 39 9.08 2.47 -3.64
CA GLY A 39 7.80 2.38 -4.34
C GLY A 39 7.88 1.51 -5.59
N HIS A 40 6.73 1.00 -6.04
CA HIS A 40 6.61 0.37 -7.35
C HIS A 40 6.80 1.41 -8.46
N GLY A 41 6.27 2.63 -8.30
CA GLY A 41 6.78 3.82 -8.98
C GLY A 41 6.73 3.77 -10.51
N THR A 42 5.68 3.19 -11.08
CA THR A 42 5.54 3.02 -12.55
C THR A 42 5.47 4.33 -13.33
N GLY A 43 5.28 5.47 -12.67
CA GLY A 43 5.18 6.78 -13.30
C GLY A 43 3.83 7.02 -13.97
N THR A 44 2.81 6.22 -13.63
CA THR A 44 1.47 6.35 -14.20
C THR A 44 0.55 7.07 -13.24
N LYS A 45 -0.22 8.06 -13.72
CA LYS A 45 -1.11 8.85 -12.85
C LYS A 45 -2.05 7.99 -11.99
N ALA A 46 -2.60 6.93 -12.57
CA ALA A 46 -3.50 6.04 -11.86
C ALA A 46 -2.76 5.11 -10.87
N GLY A 47 -1.63 4.54 -11.28
CA GLY A 47 -0.81 3.68 -10.43
C GLY A 47 -0.22 4.43 -9.25
N ASP A 48 0.44 5.55 -9.52
CA ASP A 48 1.13 6.34 -8.49
C ASP A 48 0.13 6.92 -7.48
N LYS A 49 -1.07 7.35 -7.93
CA LYS A 49 -2.12 7.78 -7.00
C LYS A 49 -2.59 6.61 -6.13
N ALA A 50 -2.85 5.45 -6.73
CA ALA A 50 -3.33 4.30 -5.97
C ALA A 50 -2.29 3.79 -4.97
N GLU A 51 -1.01 3.89 -5.31
CA GLU A 51 0.12 3.58 -4.43
C GLU A 51 0.15 4.51 -3.23
N LEU A 52 0.16 5.83 -3.44
CA LEU A 52 0.16 6.80 -2.36
C LEU A 52 -1.08 6.68 -1.46
N ASP A 53 -2.27 6.47 -2.03
CA ASP A 53 -3.49 6.25 -1.25
C ASP A 53 -3.37 4.97 -0.40
N GLY A 54 -2.84 3.88 -0.97
CA GLY A 54 -2.60 2.62 -0.26
C GLY A 54 -1.62 2.77 0.90
N LEU A 55 -0.55 3.55 0.71
CA LEU A 55 0.41 3.89 1.75
C LEU A 55 -0.25 4.71 2.88
N HIS A 56 -1.06 5.71 2.56
CA HIS A 56 -1.77 6.48 3.60
C HIS A 56 -2.68 5.60 4.46
N LEU A 57 -3.29 4.55 3.91
CA LEU A 57 -4.12 3.60 4.68
C LEU A 57 -3.34 2.69 5.66
N VAL A 58 -2.00 2.70 5.58
CA VAL A 58 -1.10 1.91 6.44
C VAL A 58 -0.28 2.83 7.35
N PHE A 59 0.21 3.95 6.83
CA PHE A 59 1.14 4.86 7.51
C PHE A 59 0.49 6.17 8.02
N GLY A 60 -0.70 6.54 7.52
CA GLY A 60 -1.32 7.85 7.78
C GLY A 60 -1.73 8.12 9.23
N GLU A 61 -1.59 7.13 10.12
CA GLU A 61 -1.85 7.25 11.56
C GLU A 61 -0.61 7.01 12.43
N VAL A 62 0.60 6.98 11.86
CA VAL A 62 1.83 6.94 12.65
C VAL A 62 2.05 8.33 13.28
N LYS A 63 1.34 8.61 14.36
CA LYS A 63 1.66 9.71 15.26
C LYS A 63 2.90 9.31 16.04
N SER A 64 3.96 10.11 15.86
CA SER A 64 5.17 10.12 16.70
C SER A 64 4.84 10.40 18.16
#